data_AF-A0A1M5AJE3-F1
#
_entry.id   AF-A0A1M5AJE3-F1
#
_cell.length_a   1.000
_cell.length_b   1.000
_cell.length_c   1.000
_cell.angle_alpha   90.00
_cell.angle_beta   90.00
_cell.angle_gamma   90.00
#
_symmetry.space_group_name_H-M   'P 1'
#
loop_
_entity.id
_entity.type
_entity.pdbx_description
1 polymer ?
#
loop_
_entity_poly.entity_id
_entity_poly.type
_entity_poly.pdbx_seq_one_letter_code
_entity_poly.pdbx_strand_id
1 'polypeptide(L)'
;MIESLLEQLLVLAGILLIPGGLLLLLLARLRWSSKATLAGLVLMALGALLLVRMHYVEYWRIDGCLDAGGKYDQSTGNCIQ
;
A
#
# COMPACT_ATOMS: atom_id res chain seq x y z
N MET A 1 -18.50 6.76 3.01
CA MET A 1 -18.27 7.48 1.72
C MET A 1 -16.89 8.13 1.67
N ILE A 2 -16.47 8.88 2.71
CA ILE A 2 -15.12 9.46 2.77
C ILE A 2 -14.04 8.36 2.88
N GLU A 3 -14.27 7.35 3.71
CA GLU A 3 -13.33 6.22 3.89
C GLU A 3 -13.13 5.42 2.60
N SER A 4 -14.20 5.08 1.88
CA SER A 4 -14.12 4.38 0.60
C SER A 4 -13.41 5.19 -0.48
N LEU A 5 -13.59 6.53 -0.49
CA LEU A 5 -12.89 7.42 -1.42
C LEU A 5 -11.39 7.47 -1.11
N LEU A 6 -11.05 7.58 0.18
CA LEU A 6 -9.66 7.60 0.64
C LEU A 6 -8.93 6.31 0.26
N GLU A 7 -9.57 5.15 0.45
CA GLU A 7 -8.99 3.86 0.07
C GLU A 7 -8.72 3.78 -1.43
N GLN A 8 -9.67 4.20 -2.28
CA GLN A 8 -9.48 4.22 -3.74
C GLN A 8 -8.33 5.15 -4.16
N LEU A 9 -8.22 6.33 -3.54
CA LEU A 9 -7.11 7.25 -3.79
C LEU A 9 -5.77 6.67 -3.37
N LEU A 10 -5.71 5.94 -2.25
CA LEU A 10 -4.49 5.26 -1.80
C LEU A 10 -4.07 4.13 -2.75
N VAL A 11 -5.03 3.39 -3.31
CA VAL A 11 -4.75 2.37 -4.35
C VAL A 11 -4.17 3.04 -5.59
N LEU A 12 -4.83 4.09 -6.10
CA LEU A 12 -4.37 4.85 -7.26
C LEU A 12 -2.96 5.41 -7.03
N ALA A 13 -2.71 5.99 -5.85
CA ALA A 13 -1.39 6.49 -5.48
C ALA A 13 -0.35 5.36 -5.49
N GLY A 14 -0.63 4.20 -4.89
CA GLY A 14 0.27 3.04 -4.92
C GLY A 14 0.60 2.60 -6.34
N ILE A 15 -0.40 2.51 -7.21
CA ILE A 15 -0.25 2.14 -8.62
C ILE A 15 0.58 3.18 -9.39
N LEU A 16 0.44 4.47 -9.09
CA LEU A 16 1.17 5.56 -9.78
C LEU A 16 2.61 5.72 -9.28
N LEU A 17 2.87 5.45 -8.00
CA LEU A 17 4.19 5.61 -7.37
C LEU A 17 5.23 4.66 -7.95
N ILE A 18 4.85 3.42 -8.30
CA ILE A 18 5.74 2.42 -8.89
C ILE A 18 6.26 2.83 -10.29
N PRO A 19 5.40 3.11 -11.29
CA PRO A 19 5.85 3.56 -12.61
C PRO A 19 6.52 4.94 -12.54
N GLY A 20 6.07 5.84 -11.65
CA GLY A 20 6.74 7.12 -11.42
C GLY A 20 8.16 6.96 -10.88
N GLY A 21 8.36 6.07 -9.91
CA GLY A 21 9.67 5.71 -9.38
C GLY A 21 10.57 5.03 -10.41
N LEU A 22 10.02 4.13 -11.23
CA LEU A 22 10.74 3.49 -12.34
C LEU A 22 11.23 4.53 -13.36
N LEU A 23 10.37 5.48 -13.75
CA LEU A 23 10.73 6.54 -14.68
C LEU A 23 11.84 7.43 -14.11
N LEU A 24 11.77 7.76 -12.82
CA LEU A 24 12.83 8.47 -12.12
C LEU A 24 14.15 7.70 -12.10
N LEU A 25 14.13 6.37 -11.94
CA LEU A 25 15.33 5.54 -11.99
C LEU A 25 15.97 5.56 -13.37
N LEU A 26 15.17 5.47 -14.44
CA LEU A 26 15.66 5.57 -15.82
C LEU A 26 16.31 6.94 -16.07
N LEU A 27 15.66 8.02 -15.66
CA LEU A 27 16.20 9.38 -15.76
C LEU A 27 17.44 9.61 -14.89
N ALA A 28 17.49 9.01 -13.71
CA ALA A 28 18.62 9.08 -12.80
C ALA A 28 19.85 8.39 -13.39
N ARG A 29 19.68 7.25 -14.07
CA ARG A 29 20.74 6.56 -14.80
C ARG A 29 21.27 7.41 -15.95
N LEU A 30 20.39 8.09 -16.70
CA LEU A 30 20.78 9.00 -17.77
C LEU A 30 21.59 10.21 -17.26
N ARG A 31 21.25 10.74 -16.08
CA ARG A 31 21.88 11.94 -15.49
C ARG A 31 22.93 11.63 -14.41
N TRP A 32 23.25 10.36 -14.16
CA TRP A 32 24.17 9.89 -13.11
C TRP A 32 23.91 10.50 -11.72
N SER A 33 22.63 10.75 -11.40
CA SER A 33 22.25 11.44 -10.17
C SER A 33 21.83 10.46 -9.07
N SER A 34 22.69 10.29 -8.07
CA SER A 34 22.43 9.42 -6.91
C SER A 34 21.19 9.87 -6.12
N LYS A 35 20.91 11.17 -6.06
CA LYS A 35 19.71 11.71 -5.39
C LYS A 35 18.42 11.27 -6.10
N ALA A 36 18.42 11.31 -7.44
CA ALA A 36 17.28 10.87 -8.23
C ALA A 36 17.09 9.34 -8.16
N THR A 37 18.19 8.57 -8.07
CA THR A 37 18.13 7.13 -7.82
C THR A 37 17.48 6.83 -6.47
N LEU A 38 17.90 7.52 -5.40
CA LEU A 38 17.31 7.35 -4.08
C LEU A 38 15.82 7.69 -4.08
N ALA A 39 15.44 8.82 -4.66
CA ALA A 39 14.03 9.23 -4.75
C ALA A 39 13.18 8.19 -5.50
N GLY A 40 13.67 7.68 -6.64
CA GLY A 40 12.97 6.63 -7.40
C GLY A 40 12.77 5.35 -6.60
N LEU A 41 13.81 4.89 -5.90
CA LEU A 41 13.72 3.70 -5.02
C LEU A 41 12.73 3.91 -3.88
N VAL A 42 12.74 5.10 -3.24
CA VAL A 42 11.81 5.42 -2.14
C VAL A 42 10.37 5.43 -2.65
N LEU A 43 10.10 6.03 -3.81
CA LEU A 43 8.75 6.03 -4.39
C LEU A 43 8.27 4.62 -4.70
N MET A 44 9.12 3.78 -5.30
CA MET A 44 8.78 2.38 -5.55
C MET A 44 8.52 1.60 -4.26
N ALA A 45 9.34 1.79 -3.23
CA ALA A 45 9.16 1.15 -1.93
C ALA A 45 7.85 1.58 -1.27
N LEU A 46 7.52 2.87 -1.27
CA LEU A 46 6.25 3.38 -0.75
C LEU A 46 5.05 2.86 -1.53
N GLY A 47 5.13 2.83 -2.87
CA GLY A 47 4.09 2.25 -3.71
C GLY A 47 3.86 0.77 -3.42
N ALA A 48 4.93 -0.01 -3.30
CA ALA A 48 4.85 -1.42 -2.93
C ALA A 48 4.25 -1.62 -1.53
N LEU A 49 4.69 -0.87 -0.54
CA LEU A 49 4.16 -0.94 0.83
C LEU A 49 2.66 -0.60 0.87
N LEU A 50 2.22 0.40 0.12
CA LEU A 50 0.80 0.74 0.01
C LEU A 50 -0.01 -0.42 -0.57
N LEU A 51 0.45 -1.01 -1.68
CA LEU A 51 -0.26 -2.12 -2.32
C LEU A 51 -0.29 -3.37 -1.43
N VAL A 52 0.81 -3.69 -0.74
CA VAL A 52 0.87 -4.78 0.24
C VAL A 52 -0.12 -4.53 1.37
N ARG A 53 -0.10 -3.33 1.97
CA ARG A 53 -1.06 -2.97 3.03
C ARG A 53 -2.49 -3.16 2.56
N MET A 54 -2.85 -2.69 1.36
CA MET A 54 -4.21 -2.83 0.84
C MET A 54 -4.58 -4.28 0.55
N HIS A 55 -3.66 -5.11 0.08
CA HIS A 55 -3.93 -6.52 -0.17
C HIS A 55 -4.13 -7.31 1.12
N TYR A 56 -3.36 -6.99 2.17
CA TYR A 56 -3.38 -7.77 3.41
C TYR A 56 -4.31 -7.22 4.49
N VAL A 57 -4.81 -5.96 4.40
CA VAL A 57 -5.56 -5.28 5.48
C VAL A 57 -6.69 -6.13 6.07
N GLU A 58 -7.41 -6.85 5.23
CA GLU A 58 -8.51 -7.70 5.66
C GLU A 58 -8.01 -8.93 6.43
N TYR A 59 -6.90 -9.54 6.00
CA TYR A 59 -6.27 -10.63 6.72
C TYR A 59 -5.76 -10.18 8.09
N TRP A 60 -5.17 -8.98 8.20
CA TRP A 60 -4.75 -8.43 9.49
C TRP A 60 -5.94 -8.21 10.45
N ARG A 61 -7.10 -7.81 9.92
CA ARG A 61 -8.33 -7.66 10.73
C ARG A 61 -8.85 -9.01 11.21
N ILE A 62 -8.84 -10.02 10.35
CA ILE A 62 -9.27 -11.38 10.70
C ILE A 62 -8.34 -11.95 11.78
N ASP A 63 -7.04 -11.88 11.55
CA ASP A 63 -6.00 -12.40 12.45
C ASP A 63 -6.10 -11.75 13.84
N GLY A 64 -6.18 -10.42 13.89
CA GLY A 64 -6.34 -9.70 15.16
C GLY A 64 -7.64 -10.01 15.92
N CYS A 65 -8.73 -10.34 15.21
CA CYS A 65 -9.96 -10.79 15.85
C CYS A 65 -9.81 -12.18 16.49
N LEU A 66 -9.17 -13.10 15.77
CA LEU A 66 -8.93 -14.47 16.23
C LEU A 66 -7.95 -14.49 17.42
N ASP A 67 -6.90 -13.67 17.38
CA ASP A 67 -5.92 -13.53 18.46
C ASP A 67 -6.55 -12.98 19.76
N ALA A 68 -7.58 -12.14 19.63
CA ALA A 68 -8.36 -11.62 20.76
C ALA A 68 -9.40 -12.62 21.30
N GLY A 69 -9.50 -13.82 20.73
CA GLY A 69 -10.49 -14.85 21.10
C GLY A 69 -11.90 -14.60 20.56
N GLY A 70 -12.06 -13.65 19.64
CA GLY A 70 -13.33 -13.36 18.98
C GLY A 70 -13.59 -14.25 17.76
N LYS A 71 -14.77 -14.11 17.16
CA LYS A 71 -15.15 -14.74 15.90
C LYS A 71 -15.37 -13.67 14.83
N TYR A 72 -14.60 -13.75 13.75
CA TYR A 72 -14.73 -12.81 12.63
C TYR A 72 -15.99 -13.13 11.81
N ASP A 73 -16.86 -12.14 11.63
CA ASP A 73 -18.02 -12.23 10.74
C ASP A 73 -17.71 -11.58 9.39
N GLN A 74 -17.54 -12.42 8.36
CA GLN A 74 -17.27 -11.95 7.01
C GLN A 74 -18.44 -11.18 6.37
N SER A 75 -19.68 -11.39 6.84
CA SER A 75 -20.85 -10.68 6.32
C SER A 75 -20.84 -9.21 6.73
N THR A 76 -20.40 -8.92 7.95
CA THR A 76 -20.42 -7.56 8.51
C THR A 76 -19.03 -6.92 8.56
N GLY A 77 -17.96 -7.69 8.32
CA GLY A 77 -16.58 -7.24 8.42
C GLY A 77 -16.16 -6.90 9.85
N ASN A 78 -16.86 -7.46 10.85
CA ASN A 78 -16.69 -7.13 12.25
C ASN A 78 -16.23 -8.33 13.08
N CYS A 79 -15.49 -8.04 14.14
CA CYS A 79 -15.17 -9.03 15.16
C CYS A 79 -16.32 -9.12 16.17
N ILE A 80 -16.86 -10.32 16.36
CA ILE A 80 -17.88 -10.61 17.38
C ILE A 80 -17.19 -11.25 18.58
N GLN A 81 -17.31 -10.64 19.76
CA GLN A 81 -16.85 -11.20 21.03
C GLN A 81 -17.93 -12.07 21.68
#